data_AF-A0A4Q4NPH4-F1
#
_entry.id   AF-A0A4Q4NPH4-F1
#
_cell.length_a   1.000
_cell.length_b   1.000
_cell.length_c   1.000
_cell.angle_alpha   90.00
_cell.angle_beta   90.00
_cell.angle_gamma   90.00
#
_symmetry.space_group_name_H-M   'P 1'
#
loop_
_entity.id
_entity.type
_entity.pdbx_description
1 polymer ?
#
loop_
_entity_poly.entity_id
_entity_poly.type
_entity_poly.pdbx_seq_one_letter_code
_entity_poly.pdbx_strand_id
1 'polypeptide(L)' 'MHSAGTTVEGSWDDVMRVIGQCHAMLHQNGIVRIQSDIRVGSRTDKKQGFKDKVEAVEKLLKEDQDAAL' A
#
# COMPACT_ATOMS: atom_id res chain seq x y z
N MET A 1 3.81 -6.73 -3.99
CA MET A 1 3.71 -6.18 -5.37
C MET A 1 2.49 -6.81 -6.03
N HIS A 2 1.75 -6.04 -6.80
CA HIS A 2 0.59 -6.51 -7.57
C HIS A 2 0.56 -5.80 -8.93
N SER A 3 -0.38 -6.16 -9.80
CA SER A 3 -0.48 -5.64 -11.17
C SER A 3 -0.64 -4.11 -11.27
N ALA A 4 -1.12 -3.46 -10.22
CA ALA A 4 -1.41 -2.04 -10.18
C ALA A 4 -0.50 -1.24 -9.23
N GLY A 5 0.64 -1.81 -8.81
CA GLY A 5 1.62 -1.13 -7.99
C GLY A 5 2.21 -1.97 -6.86
N THR A 6 2.75 -1.29 -5.86
CA THR A 6 3.38 -1.93 -4.69
C THR A 6 2.86 -1.28 -3.42
N THR A 7 2.34 -2.12 -2.52
CA THR A 7 2.00 -1.72 -1.16
C THR A 7 3.27 -1.69 -0.29
N VAL A 8 3.47 -0.59 0.42
CA VAL A 8 4.57 -0.39 1.38
C VAL A 8 3.98 0.04 2.70
N GLU A 9 4.52 -0.44 3.82
CA GLU A 9 4.06 -0.10 5.18
C GLU A 9 5.24 0.27 6.07
N GLY A 10 4.99 1.17 7.01
CA GLY A 10 6.01 1.67 7.93
C GLY A 10 5.59 3.00 8.56
N SER A 11 6.56 3.69 9.14
CA SER A 11 6.39 5.08 9.56
C SER A 11 6.18 5.96 8.32
N TRP A 12 5.56 7.13 8.51
CA TRP A 12 5.38 8.10 7.44
C TRP A 12 6.72 8.47 6.79
N ASP A 13 7.71 8.78 7.62
CA ASP A 13 9.02 9.23 7.17
C ASP A 13 9.78 8.15 6.41
N ASP A 14 9.75 6.90 6.87
CA ASP A 14 10.44 5.80 6.18
C ASP A 14 9.81 5.48 4.83
N VAL A 15 8.48 5.43 4.76
CA VAL A 15 7.75 5.16 3.51
C VAL A 15 8.03 6.25 2.48
N MET A 16 7.87 7.52 2.87
CA MET A 16 8.09 8.65 1.95
C MET A 16 9.57 8.78 1.54
N ARG A 17 10.50 8.47 2.45
CA ARG A 17 11.94 8.41 2.15
C ARG A 17 12.26 7.36 1.10
N VAL A 18 11.73 6.14 1.23
CA VAL A 18 11.91 5.07 0.23
C VAL A 18 11.35 5.49 -1.13
N ILE A 19 10.17 6.09 -1.18
CA ILE A 19 9.57 6.57 -2.43
C ILE A 19 10.48 7.62 -3.09
N GLY A 20 11.00 8.58 -2.31
CA GLY A 20 11.96 9.58 -2.79
C GLY A 20 13.27 8.96 -3.30
N GLN A 21 13.79 7.93 -2.63
CA GLN A 21 14.99 7.21 -3.07
C GLN A 21 14.76 6.50 -4.41
N CYS A 22 13.58 5.92 -4.63
CA CYS A 22 13.24 5.34 -5.94
C CYS A 22 13.26 6.39 -7.06
N HIS A 23 12.73 7.59 -6.81
CA HIS A 23 12.77 8.69 -7.78
C HIS A 23 14.19 9.17 -8.04
N ALA A 24 14.97 9.40 -6.98
CA ALA A 24 16.35 9.86 -7.08
C ALA A 24 17.22 8.87 -7.88
N MET A 25 17.08 7.57 -7.62
CA MET A 25 17.76 6.52 -8.37
C MET A 25 17.42 6.57 -9.86
N LEU A 26 16.14 6.71 -10.23
CA LEU A 26 15.73 6.77 -11.63
C LEU A 26 16.23 8.05 -12.33
N HIS A 27 16.23 9.19 -11.63
CA HIS A 27 16.81 10.43 -12.14
C HIS A 27 18.33 10.32 -12.35
N GLN A 28 19.07 9.64 -11.46
CA GLN A 28 20.49 9.35 -11.65
C GLN A 28 20.76 8.50 -12.90
N ASN A 29 19.76 7.72 -13.35
CA ASN A 29 19.81 6.93 -14.58
C ASN A 29 19.29 7.70 -15.82
N GLY A 30 19.15 9.03 -15.74
CA GLY A 30 18.81 9.88 -16.88
C GLY A 30 17.32 10.02 -17.17
N ILE A 31 16.43 9.43 -16.35
CA ILE A 31 14.99 9.66 -16.49
C ILE A 31 14.67 11.09 -16.06
N VAL A 32 14.15 11.90 -16.97
CA VAL A 32 13.94 13.35 -16.72
C VAL A 32 12.69 13.63 -15.90
N ARG A 33 11.64 12.81 -16.04
CA ARG A 33 10.35 13.00 -15.35
C ARG A 33 9.78 11.66 -14.92
N ILE A 34 9.33 11.60 -13.67
CA ILE A 34 8.67 10.44 -13.07
C ILE A 34 7.29 10.91 -12.59
N GLN A 35 6.25 10.12 -12.87
CA GLN A 35 4.93 10.31 -12.29
C GLN A 35 4.66 9.17 -11.31
N SER A 36 4.09 9.49 -10.16
CA SER A 36 3.66 8.50 -9.18
C SER A 36 2.25 8.82 -8.72
N ASP A 37 1.41 7.79 -8.70
CA ASP A 37 0.11 7.81 -8.05
C ASP A 37 0.24 7.10 -6.70
N ILE A 38 -0.12 7.78 -5.62
CA ILE A 38 0.07 7.28 -4.26
C ILE A 38 -1.25 7.38 -3.51
N ARG A 39 -1.81 6.22 -3.15
CA ARG A 39 -2.89 6.11 -2.18
C ARG A 39 -2.29 5.77 -0.82
N VAL A 40 -2.32 6.71 0.12
CA VAL A 40 -1.76 6.58 1.46
C VAL A 40 -2.80 6.86 2.53
N GLY A 41 -2.75 6.12 3.64
CA GLY A 41 -3.63 6.34 4.78
C GLY A 41 -2.93 6.01 6.10
N SER A 42 -3.24 6.78 7.14
CA SER A 42 -2.82 6.57 8.51
C SER A 42 -4.04 6.45 9.42
N ARG A 43 -3.91 5.73 10.54
CA ARG A 43 -4.98 5.59 11.54
C ARG A 43 -4.38 5.54 12.95
N THR A 44 -5.14 5.96 13.95
CA THR A 44 -4.71 6.01 15.36
C THR A 44 -5.49 5.08 16.28
N ASP A 45 -6.59 4.51 15.80
CA ASP A 45 -7.49 3.67 16.58
C ASP A 45 -7.01 2.22 16.73
N LYS A 46 -6.23 1.71 15.76
CA LYS A 46 -5.60 0.38 15.82
C LYS A 46 -4.38 0.26 14.92
N LYS A 47 -3.48 -0.65 15.27
CA LYS A 47 -2.42 -1.12 14.37
C LYS A 47 -3.01 -2.17 13.42
N GLN A 48 -2.81 -1.99 12.12
CA GLN A 48 -3.30 -2.92 11.09
C GLN A 48 -2.39 -2.87 9.87
N GLY A 49 -1.90 -4.02 9.42
CA GLY A 49 -1.14 -4.16 8.17
C GLY A 49 -2.01 -4.52 6.97
N PHE A 50 -1.41 -4.62 5.79
CA PHE A 50 -2.14 -4.85 4.53
C PHE A 50 -2.71 -6.27 4.48
N LYS A 51 -2.00 -7.24 5.06
CA LYS A 51 -2.48 -8.63 5.13
C LYS A 51 -3.73 -8.71 6.00
N ASP A 52 -3.70 -8.08 7.17
CA ASP A 52 -4.85 -7.98 8.08
C ASP A 52 -6.07 -7.31 7.41
N LYS A 53 -5.84 -6.37 6.49
CA LYS A 53 -6.92 -5.76 5.69
C LYS A 53 -7.54 -6.76 4.71
N VAL A 54 -6.72 -7.53 4.01
CA VAL A 54 -7.20 -8.55 3.06
C VAL A 54 -7.98 -9.62 3.81
N GLU A 55 -7.41 -10.16 4.89
CA GLU A 55 -8.04 -11.21 5.70
C GLU A 55 -9.37 -10.73 6.31
N ALA A 56 -9.46 -9.47 6.74
CA ALA A 56 -10.71 -8.90 7.23
C ALA A 56 -11.81 -8.87 6.16
N VAL A 57 -11.48 -8.52 4.91
CA VAL A 57 -12.43 -8.52 3.80
C VAL A 57 -12.83 -9.95 3.43
N GLU A 58 -11.87 -10.88 3.33
CA GLU A 58 -12.12 -12.29 3.02
C GLU A 58 -13.06 -12.93 4.05
N LYS A 59 -12.87 -12.63 5.33
CA LYS A 59 -13.77 -13.08 6.40
C LYS A 59 -15.19 -12.55 6.22
N LEU A 60 -15.34 -11.25 5.97
CA LEU A 60 -16.66 -10.63 5.77
C LEU A 60 -17.38 -11.22 4.55
N LEU A 61 -16.66 -11.44 3.45
CA LEU A 61 -17.22 -12.05 2.24
C LEU A 61 -17.68 -13.49 2.48
N LYS A 62 -16.95 -14.26 3.28
CA LYS A 62 -17.34 -15.61 3.65
C LYS A 62 -18.61 -15.62 4.52
N GLU A 63 -18.67 -14.75 5.52
CA GLU A 63 -19.85 -14.62 6.40
C GLU A 63 -21.11 -14.21 5.60
N ASP A 64 -20.96 -13.32 4.62
CA ASP A 64 -22.05 -12.88 3.74
C ASP A 64 -22.55 -14.02 2.82
N GLN A 65 -21.63 -14.85 2.30
CA GLN A 65 -21.99 -16.04 1.52
C GLN A 65 -22.73 -17.09 2.34
N ASP A 66 -22.27 -17.34 3.56
CA ASP A 66 -22.89 -18.31 4.48
C ASP A 66 -24.29 -17.84 4.93
N ALA A 67 -24.51 -16.53 5.06
CA ALA A 67 -25.82 -15.95 5.41
C ALA A 67 -26.84 -15.96 4.25
N ALA A 68 -26.37 -16.13 3.01
CA ALA A 68 -27.21 -16.16 1.82
C ALA A 68 -27.68 -17.59 1.42
N LEU A 69 -27.22 -18.61 2.14
CA LEU A 69 -27.58 -20.04 1.99
C LEU A 69 -28.62 -20.47 3.02
#